data_AF-A0A160NZY7-F1
#
_entry.id   AF-A0A160NZY7-F1
#
_cell.length_a   1.000
_cell.length_b   1.000
_cell.length_c   1.000
_cell.angle_alpha   90.00
_cell.angle_beta   90.00
_cell.angle_gamma   90.00
#
_symmetry.space_group_name_H-M   'P 1'
#
loop_
_entity.id
_entity.type
_entity.pdbx_description
1 polymer ?
#
loop_
_entity_poly.entity_id
_entity_poly.type
_entity_poly.pdbx_seq_one_letter_code
_entity_poly.pdbx_strand_id
1 'polypeptide(L)' 'MVWLNTPDSYGGGELFFENPAQEIKPPCGTLVAFPATRDHIHGVRPITRGERVTLVVRVDAECL' A
#
# COMPACT_ATOMS: atom_id res chain seq x y z
N MET A 1 -2.33 -2.74 4.94
CA MET A 1 -2.96 -3.17 3.67
C MET A 1 -2.30 -4.46 3.18
N VAL A 2 -3.08 -5.43 2.73
CA VAL A 2 -2.60 -6.72 2.20
C VAL A 2 -2.68 -6.69 0.67
N TRP A 3 -1.60 -7.07 -0.01
CA TRP A 3 -1.59 -7.27 -1.47
C TRP A 3 -2.28 -8.58 -1.86
N LEU A 4 -3.27 -8.55 -2.76
CA LEU A 4 -4.07 -9.73 -3.14
C LEU A 4 -3.79 -10.25 -4.55
N ASN A 5 -2.93 -9.58 -5.33
CA ASN A 5 -2.46 -10.05 -6.62
C ASN A 5 -0.98 -9.73 -6.85
N THR A 6 -0.35 -10.43 -7.80
CA THR A 6 1.08 -10.30 -8.08
C THR A 6 1.40 -8.93 -8.71
N PRO A 7 2.50 -8.26 -8.32
CA PRO A 7 2.93 -6.99 -8.88
C PRO A 7 3.00 -6.93 -10.42
N ASP A 8 3.38 -8.02 -11.07
CA ASP A 8 3.55 -8.08 -12.53
C ASP A 8 2.21 -8.04 -13.29
N SER A 9 1.11 -8.38 -12.60
CA SER A 9 -0.24 -8.37 -13.18
C SER A 9 -0.80 -6.96 -13.44
N TYR A 10 -0.16 -5.91 -12.93
CA TYR A 10 -0.56 -4.51 -13.17
C TYR A 10 0.63 -3.55 -13.33
N GLY A 11 0.41 -2.47 -14.10
CA GLY A 11 1.36 -1.37 -14.27
C GLY A 11 1.08 -0.23 -13.30
N GLY A 12 2.12 0.45 -12.81
CA GLY A 12 1.99 1.46 -11.76
C GLY A 12 1.47 0.87 -10.43
N GLY A 13 0.66 1.64 -9.69
CA GLY A 13 0.01 1.16 -8.46
C GLY A 13 0.95 1.00 -7.26
N GLU A 14 2.16 1.58 -7.31
CA GLU A 14 3.07 1.67 -6.18
C GLU A 14 2.39 2.44 -5.04
N LEU A 15 2.54 1.94 -3.80
CA LEU A 15 2.22 2.72 -2.61
C LEU A 15 3.39 3.67 -2.38
N PHE A 16 3.12 4.97 -2.39
CA PHE A 16 4.14 5.98 -2.12
C PHE A 16 3.92 6.63 -0.76
N PHE A 17 5.01 7.02 -0.10
CA PHE A 17 5.05 7.87 1.07
C PHE A 17 5.79 9.16 0.72
N GLU A 18 5.36 10.30 1.28
CA GLU A 18 5.95 11.60 0.98
C GLU A 18 7.20 11.90 1.82
N ASN A 19 7.24 11.43 3.07
CA ASN A 19 8.32 11.75 4.01
C ASN A 19 8.64 10.57 4.95
N PRO A 20 9.80 9.90 4.81
CA PRO A 20 10.73 10.04 3.69
C PRO A 20 10.07 9.58 2.38
N ALA A 21 10.52 10.16 1.26
CA ALA A 21 10.07 9.74 -0.06
C ALA A 21 10.42 8.27 -0.29
N GLN A 22 9.39 7.42 -0.46
CA GLN A 22 9.56 5.99 -0.67
C GLN A 22 8.41 5.46 -1.52
N GLU A 23 8.70 4.50 -2.40
CA GLU A 23 7.69 3.77 -3.16
C GLU A 23 7.88 2.26 -2.98
N ILE A 24 6.78 1.52 -2.79
CA ILE A 24 6.82 0.07 -2.64
C ILE A 24 5.73 -0.63 -3.46
N LYS A 25 6.06 -1.83 -3.94
CA LYS A 25 5.16 -2.72 -4.66
C LYS A 25 5.48 -4.19 -4.29
N PRO A 26 5.09 -4.63 -3.09
CA PRO A 26 5.50 -5.92 -2.54
C PRO A 26 4.79 -7.11 -3.19
N PRO A 27 5.29 -8.34 -3.02
CA PRO A 27 4.64 -9.56 -3.50
C PRO A 27 3.23 -9.75 -2.94
N CYS A 28 2.41 -10.53 -3.68
CA CYS A 28 1.10 -10.99 -3.22
C CYS A 28 1.19 -11.66 -1.84
N GLY A 29 0.20 -11.41 -0.97
CA GLY A 29 0.16 -11.90 0.41
C GLY A 29 0.88 -11.02 1.42
N THR A 30 1.64 -10.00 0.99
CA THR A 30 2.37 -9.11 1.91
C THR A 30 1.43 -8.12 2.61
N LEU A 31 1.52 -8.05 3.94
CA LEU A 31 0.91 -6.98 4.75
C LEU A 31 1.91 -5.82 4.94
N VAL A 32 1.50 -4.63 4.52
CA VAL A 32 2.18 -3.37 4.87
C VAL A 32 1.38 -2.67 5.95
N ALA A 33 1.97 -2.43 7.11
CA ALA A 33 1.37 -1.73 8.24
C ALA A 33 2.22 -0.50 8.60
N PHE A 34 1.56 0.63 8.87
CA PHE A 34 2.19 1.88 9.28
C PHE A 34 1.18 2.73 10.07
N PRO A 35 1.63 3.64 10.96
CA PRO A 35 0.76 4.53 11.71
C PRO A 35 -0.10 5.41 10.80
N ALA A 36 -1.40 5.51 11.08
CA ALA A 36 -2.32 6.39 10.35
C ALA A 36 -2.21 7.84 10.85
N THR A 37 -1.00 8.39 10.89
CA THR A 37 -0.69 9.74 11.39
C THR A 37 -0.27 10.68 10.25
N ARG A 38 -0.08 11.97 10.56
CA ARG A 38 0.41 12.98 9.61
C ARG A 38 1.85 12.73 9.15
N ASP A 39 2.62 11.91 9.85
CA ASP A 39 3.99 11.58 9.46
C ASP A 39 4.03 10.55 8.31
N HIS A 40 2.92 9.89 8.03
CA HIS A 40 2.81 8.84 7.01
C HIS A 40 1.81 9.24 5.92
N ILE A 41 1.94 10.45 5.36
CA ILE A 41 1.18 10.84 4.18
C ILE A 41 1.56 9.90 3.03
N HIS A 42 0.56 9.24 2.48
CA HIS A 42 0.74 8.21 1.47
C HIS A 42 -0.41 8.21 0.46
N GLY A 43 -0.15 7.62 -0.71
CA GLY A 43 -1.14 7.41 -1.74
C GLY A 43 -0.75 6.26 -2.65
N VAL A 44 -1.57 6.02 -3.67
CA VAL A 44 -1.32 4.99 -4.68
C VAL A 44 -1.03 5.70 -6.00
N ARG A 45 0.10 5.36 -6.64
CA ARG A 45 0.40 5.84 -8.00
C ARG A 45 -0.67 5.33 -8.97
N PRO A 46 -0.97 6.07 -10.07
CA PRO A 46 -1.97 5.65 -11.04
C PRO A 46 -1.72 4.22 -11.54
N ILE A 47 -2.77 3.41 -11.61
CA ILE A 47 -2.71 2.11 -12.30
C ILE A 47 -2.75 2.38 -13.80
N THR A 48 -1.75 1.92 -14.54
CA THR A 48 -1.60 2.18 -15.98
C THR A 48 -1.95 0.96 -16.85
N ARG A 49 -2.07 -0.23 -16.24
CA ARG A 49 -2.44 -1.49 -16.89
C ARG A 49 -2.98 -2.46 -15.85
N GLY A 50 -3.98 -3.27 -16.20
CA GLY A 50 -4.51 -4.32 -15.32
C GLY A 50 -5.26 -3.75 -14.12
N GLU A 51 -5.32 -4.52 -13.03
CA GLU A 51 -6.02 -4.14 -11.80
C GLU A 51 -5.12 -4.41 -10.59
N ARG A 52 -5.14 -3.51 -9.60
CA ARG A 52 -4.45 -3.70 -8.31
C ARG A 52 -5.50 -3.99 -7.24
N VAL A 53 -5.46 -5.20 -6.67
CA VAL A 53 -6.41 -5.63 -5.65
C VAL A 53 -5.72 -5.67 -4.29
N THR A 54 -6.27 -4.93 -3.31
CA THR A 54 -5.74 -4.90 -1.94
C THR A 54 -6.83 -4.88 -0.90
N LEU A 55 -6.56 -5.47 0.26
CA LEU A 55 -7.41 -5.35 1.45
C LEU A 55 -6.84 -4.28 2.38
N VAL A 56 -7.64 -3.26 2.68
CA VAL A 56 -7.28 -2.17 3.60
C VAL A 56 -8.04 -2.35 4.91
N VAL A 57 -7.30 -2.35 6.01
CA VAL A 57 -7.83 -2.42 7.37
C VAL A 57 -7.20 -1.30 8.17
N ARG A 58 -7.99 -0.68 9.06
CA ARG A 58 -7.49 0.17 10.13
C ARG A 58 -7.81 -0.51 11.44
N VAL A 59 -6.86 -0.42 12.36
CA VAL A 59 -6.98 -0.95 13.71
C VAL A 59 -6.65 0.21 14.64
N ASP A 60 -7.43 0.34 15.71
CA ASP A 60 -7.03 1.17 16.84
C ASP A 60 -5.96 0.42 17.61
N ALA A 61 -4.74 0.94 17.60
CA ALA A 61 -3.59 0.30 18.25
C ALA A 61 -3.70 0.29 19.78
N GLU A 62 -4.55 1.14 20.37
CA GLU A 62 -4.76 1.22 21.82
C GLU A 62 -5.77 0.15 22.33
N CYS A 63 -6.47 -0.52 21.42
CA CYS A 63 -7.43 -1.58 21.74
C CYS A 63 -6.84 -3.00 21.59
N LEU A 64 -5.51 -3.14 21.52
CA LEU A 64 -4.78 -4.40 21.42
C LEU A 64 -4.09 -4.80 22.72
#